data_AF-A0A1D2RN65-F1
#
_entry.id   AF-A0A1D2RN65-F1
#
_cell.length_a   1.000
_cell.length_b   1.000
_cell.length_c   1.000
_cell.angle_alpha   90.00
_cell.angle_beta   90.00
_cell.angle_gamma   90.00
#
_symmetry.space_group_name_H-M   'P 1'
#
loop_
_entity.id
_entity.type
_entity.pdbx_description
1 polymer ?
#
loop_
_entity_poly.entity_id
_entity_poly.type
_entity_poly.pdbx_seq_one_letter_code
_entity_poly.pdbx_strand_id
1 'polypeptide(L)'
;MLPSARLPRPLRRAALALIAAVGLAQAAIGGETRLRYTLDASASNVSAQVPFFGLASKTARFPKMEGVVTIVPGAPERAVIDVTFDAAALEAPDRVTLERLRGEKFFWVEKHPTVRFVGRSLDLSSATRGRVAGDLTARGITRSQVLEVTFDSDPVANPGQPVSFTGRTTIDRREYGMKAYPLIVGNKVDITLKARMVPR
;
A
#
# COMPACT_ATOMS: atom_id res chain seq x y z
N MET A 1 83.55 -38.59 -25.84
CA MET A 1 84.24 -38.66 -24.52
C MET A 1 83.25 -38.23 -23.45
N LEU A 2 83.20 -39.03 -22.38
CA LEU A 2 82.31 -39.03 -21.19
C LEU A 2 82.31 -37.71 -20.38
N PRO A 3 81.48 -37.50 -19.32
CA PRO A 3 80.56 -38.42 -18.64
C PRO A 3 79.15 -37.88 -18.28
N SER A 4 78.33 -38.85 -17.89
CA SER A 4 77.00 -38.77 -17.30
C SER A 4 77.02 -38.26 -15.85
N ALA A 5 76.01 -37.46 -15.46
CA ALA A 5 75.68 -37.22 -14.06
C ALA A 5 74.26 -37.75 -13.77
N ARG A 6 74.17 -38.75 -12.89
CA ARG A 6 72.92 -39.31 -12.36
C ARG A 6 72.42 -38.43 -11.22
N LEU A 7 71.10 -38.23 -11.12
CA LEU A 7 70.45 -37.93 -9.85
C LEU A 7 69.16 -38.77 -9.69
N PRO A 8 68.73 -39.06 -8.44
CA PRO A 8 68.04 -40.29 -8.06
C PRO A 8 66.50 -40.18 -8.06
N ARG A 9 65.83 -41.33 -8.11
CA ARG A 9 64.40 -41.49 -7.76
C ARG A 9 64.27 -41.90 -6.29
N PRO A 10 63.29 -41.34 -5.56
CA PRO A 10 62.28 -42.18 -4.91
C PRO A 10 60.87 -41.59 -5.10
N LEU A 11 59.89 -42.34 -5.64
CA LEU A 11 58.96 -43.26 -4.96
C LEU A 11 57.85 -42.57 -4.14
N ARG A 12 56.61 -42.84 -4.60
CA ARG A 12 55.32 -42.90 -3.85
C ARG A 12 54.73 -41.51 -3.53
N ARG A 13 53.47 -41.20 -3.84
CA ARG A 13 52.24 -41.93 -3.50
C ARG A 13 51.09 -41.58 -4.45
N ALA A 14 50.18 -42.54 -4.60
CA ALA A 14 48.93 -42.45 -5.32
C ALA A 14 47.89 -41.56 -4.63
N ALA A 15 47.00 -40.97 -5.43
CA ALA A 15 45.57 -40.67 -5.14
C ALA A 15 44.96 -40.14 -6.45
N LEU A 16 44.40 -40.98 -7.33
CA LEU A 16 42.99 -41.33 -7.42
C LEU A 16 42.02 -40.12 -7.35
N ALA A 17 41.57 -39.72 -8.54
CA ALA A 17 40.25 -39.26 -8.97
C ALA A 17 39.31 -38.52 -7.99
N LEU A 18 38.82 -37.36 -8.43
CA LEU A 18 37.37 -37.16 -8.59
C LEU A 18 37.07 -36.02 -9.58
N ILE A 19 36.43 -36.38 -10.70
CA ILE A 19 35.73 -35.46 -11.59
C ILE A 19 34.50 -34.98 -10.82
N ALA A 20 34.51 -33.76 -10.31
CA ALA A 20 33.31 -33.13 -9.75
C ALA A 20 32.64 -32.34 -10.88
N ALA A 21 31.49 -32.84 -11.31
CA ALA A 21 30.62 -32.23 -12.30
C ALA A 21 30.32 -30.77 -11.92
N VAL A 22 30.63 -29.85 -12.84
CA VAL A 22 30.09 -28.49 -12.81
C VAL A 22 28.60 -28.62 -13.11
N GLY A 23 27.80 -28.83 -12.07
CA GLY A 23 26.36 -28.70 -12.15
C GLY A 23 26.03 -27.26 -12.48
N LEU A 24 25.50 -27.01 -13.68
CA LEU A 24 24.73 -25.80 -13.95
C LEU A 24 23.56 -25.79 -12.98
N ALA A 25 23.72 -25.09 -11.85
CA ALA A 25 22.59 -24.57 -11.12
C ALA A 25 21.97 -23.47 -12.00
N GLN A 26 21.09 -23.86 -12.90
CA GLN A 26 20.07 -22.93 -13.38
C GLN A 26 19.22 -22.60 -12.17
N ALA A 27 19.56 -21.52 -11.46
CA ALA A 27 18.60 -20.83 -10.63
C ALA A 27 17.45 -20.46 -11.57
N ALA A 28 16.32 -21.15 -11.42
CA ALA A 28 15.08 -20.76 -12.06
C ALA A 28 14.87 -19.28 -11.75
N ILE A 29 14.87 -18.43 -12.79
CA ILE A 29 14.43 -17.05 -12.68
C ILE A 29 12.90 -17.09 -12.62
N GLY A 30 12.37 -17.71 -11.56
CA GLY A 30 10.96 -17.64 -11.19
C GLY A 30 10.71 -16.30 -10.54
N GLY A 31 10.63 -15.24 -11.34
CA GLY A 31 10.13 -13.97 -10.84
C GLY A 31 8.72 -14.19 -10.31
N GLU A 32 8.46 -13.84 -9.05
CA GLU A 32 7.09 -13.87 -8.53
C GLU A 32 6.18 -13.05 -9.42
N THR A 33 5.07 -13.67 -9.84
CA THR A 33 4.01 -12.97 -10.56
C THR A 33 3.55 -11.78 -9.72
N ARG A 34 3.58 -10.59 -10.31
CA ARG A 34 3.13 -9.35 -9.68
C ARG A 34 2.00 -8.78 -10.51
N LEU A 35 0.80 -8.78 -9.94
CA LEU A 35 -0.36 -8.13 -10.54
C LEU A 35 -0.26 -6.65 -10.22
N ARG A 36 -0.06 -5.81 -11.25
CA ARG A 36 0.08 -4.36 -11.10
C ARG A 36 -1.20 -3.70 -11.57
N TYR A 37 -1.70 -2.78 -10.75
CA TYR A 37 -2.89 -2.01 -11.02
C TYR A 37 -2.64 -0.52 -10.80
N THR A 38 -3.45 0.30 -11.46
CA THR A 38 -3.63 1.72 -11.15
C THR A 38 -5.07 1.95 -10.71
N LEU A 39 -5.30 2.97 -9.89
CA LEU A 39 -6.67 3.39 -9.56
C LEU A 39 -7.29 4.14 -10.74
N ASP A 40 -8.53 3.77 -11.06
CA ASP A 40 -9.39 4.56 -11.93
C ASP A 40 -10.02 5.67 -11.10
N ALA A 41 -9.50 6.90 -11.28
CA ALA A 41 -9.96 8.07 -10.54
C ALA A 41 -11.45 8.40 -10.78
N SER A 42 -11.98 8.11 -11.98
CA SER A 42 -13.38 8.41 -12.33
C SER A 42 -14.38 7.49 -11.61
N ALA A 43 -13.93 6.30 -11.23
CA ALA A 43 -14.70 5.29 -10.52
C ALA A 43 -14.31 5.16 -9.04
N SER A 44 -13.51 6.11 -8.51
CA SER A 44 -12.99 6.06 -7.13
C SER A 44 -13.30 7.33 -6.35
N ASN A 45 -13.65 7.17 -5.07
CA ASN A 45 -13.91 8.28 -4.15
C ASN A 45 -13.63 7.88 -2.69
N VAL A 46 -13.19 8.84 -1.89
CA VAL A 46 -13.15 8.72 -0.42
C VAL A 46 -14.20 9.62 0.20
N SER A 47 -14.93 9.09 1.17
CA SER A 47 -15.76 9.86 2.08
C SER A 47 -15.26 9.74 3.51
N ALA A 48 -15.06 10.86 4.19
CA ALA A 48 -14.71 10.94 5.59
C ALA A 48 -15.86 11.62 6.35
N GLN A 49 -16.50 10.90 7.27
CA GLN A 49 -17.66 11.36 8.01
C GLN A 49 -17.31 11.54 9.48
N VAL A 50 -17.69 12.67 10.05
CA VAL A 50 -17.48 12.98 11.47
C VAL A 50 -18.80 13.38 12.13
N PRO A 51 -19.11 12.87 13.34
CA PRO A 51 -20.24 13.33 14.12
C PRO A 51 -20.16 14.84 14.39
N PHE A 52 -21.30 15.52 14.31
CA PHE A 52 -21.44 16.95 14.49
C PHE A 52 -22.70 17.25 15.30
N PHE A 53 -22.57 17.99 16.41
CA PHE A 53 -23.68 18.34 17.32
C PHE A 53 -24.54 17.13 17.78
N GLY A 54 -23.91 16.00 18.12
CA GLY A 54 -24.57 14.87 18.81
C GLY A 54 -25.59 14.05 18.00
N LEU A 55 -26.22 14.63 16.96
CA LEU A 55 -27.27 13.99 16.15
C LEU A 55 -27.01 14.11 14.64
N ALA A 56 -26.14 15.02 14.21
CA ALA A 56 -25.81 15.22 12.80
C ALA A 56 -24.40 14.71 12.47
N SER A 57 -24.04 14.76 11.19
CA SER A 57 -22.69 14.50 10.74
C SER A 57 -22.28 15.49 9.66
N LYS A 58 -20.98 15.71 9.53
CA LYS A 58 -20.36 16.42 8.41
C LYS A 58 -19.52 15.42 7.61
N THR A 59 -19.58 15.51 6.30
CA THR A 59 -18.85 14.61 5.40
C THR A 59 -17.91 15.41 4.51
N ALA A 60 -16.64 15.03 4.45
CA ALA A 60 -15.69 15.49 3.45
C ALA A 60 -15.55 14.42 2.36
N ARG A 61 -15.39 14.84 1.10
CA ARG A 61 -15.08 13.93 -0.01
C ARG A 61 -13.78 14.31 -0.70
N PHE A 62 -13.07 13.31 -1.20
CA PHE A 62 -11.84 13.48 -1.99
C PHE A 62 -12.05 12.84 -3.36
N PRO A 63 -12.49 13.63 -4.37
CA PRO A 63 -12.81 13.12 -5.70
C PRO A 63 -11.58 12.93 -6.59
N LYS A 64 -10.46 13.60 -6.26
CA LYS A 64 -9.21 13.49 -7.01
C LYS A 64 -8.23 12.60 -6.26
N MET A 65 -7.92 11.46 -6.87
CA MET A 65 -6.95 10.52 -6.34
C MET A 65 -6.20 9.81 -7.46
N GLU A 66 -5.01 9.36 -7.10
CA GLU A 66 -4.19 8.48 -7.92
C GLU A 66 -3.61 7.39 -7.02
N GLY A 67 -3.32 6.25 -7.59
CA GLY A 67 -2.66 5.21 -6.82
C GLY A 67 -2.22 4.04 -7.65
N VAL A 68 -1.25 3.32 -7.10
CA VAL A 68 -0.72 2.08 -7.64
C VAL A 68 -0.89 0.98 -6.61
N VAL A 69 -1.24 -0.21 -7.09
CA VAL A 69 -1.40 -1.40 -6.28
C VAL A 69 -0.61 -2.53 -6.93
N THR A 70 0.22 -3.22 -6.15
CA THR A 70 0.89 -4.44 -6.57
C THR A 70 0.47 -5.56 -5.64
N ILE A 71 -0.13 -6.61 -6.19
CA ILE A 71 -0.52 -7.83 -5.45
C ILE A 71 0.39 -8.96 -5.91
N VAL A 72 0.85 -9.77 -4.95
CA VAL A 72 1.62 -10.99 -5.21
C VAL A 72 0.69 -12.18 -4.95
N PRO A 73 0.17 -12.86 -5.98
CA PRO A 73 -0.82 -13.93 -5.83
C PRO A 73 -0.46 -15.03 -4.82
N GLY A 74 0.80 -15.48 -4.82
CA GLY A 74 1.28 -16.51 -3.89
C GLY A 74 1.72 -15.98 -2.52
N ALA A 75 1.72 -14.65 -2.32
CA ALA A 75 2.10 -14.00 -1.07
C ALA A 75 1.40 -12.62 -0.93
N PRO A 76 0.05 -12.56 -0.84
CA PRO A 76 -0.70 -11.28 -0.82
C PRO A 76 -0.25 -10.33 0.30
N GLU A 77 0.28 -10.85 1.40
CA GLU A 77 0.84 -10.10 2.52
C GLU A 77 2.05 -9.24 2.12
N ARG A 78 2.63 -9.46 0.95
CA ARG A 78 3.70 -8.64 0.34
C ARG A 78 3.17 -7.59 -0.63
N ALA A 79 1.85 -7.37 -0.65
CA ALA A 79 1.25 -6.33 -1.47
C ALA A 79 1.80 -4.94 -1.11
N VAL A 80 2.00 -4.13 -2.14
CA VAL A 80 2.44 -2.73 -2.01
C VAL A 80 1.36 -1.85 -2.58
N ILE A 81 0.88 -0.91 -1.77
CA ILE A 81 -0.19 0.01 -2.11
C ILE A 81 0.31 1.42 -1.85
N ASP A 82 0.13 2.32 -2.81
CA ASP A 82 0.47 3.74 -2.66
C ASP A 82 -0.63 4.57 -3.30
N VAL A 83 -1.40 5.28 -2.48
CA VAL A 83 -2.54 6.07 -2.91
C VAL A 83 -2.40 7.49 -2.38
N THR A 84 -2.54 8.47 -3.27
CA THR A 84 -2.50 9.89 -2.94
C THR A 84 -3.83 10.53 -3.30
N PHE A 85 -4.34 11.35 -2.38
CA PHE A 85 -5.56 12.14 -2.53
C PHE A 85 -5.19 13.62 -2.52
N ASP A 86 -5.77 14.38 -3.44
CA ASP A 86 -5.63 15.84 -3.46
C ASP A 86 -6.56 16.46 -2.40
N ALA A 87 -5.97 16.94 -1.31
CA ALA A 87 -6.70 17.60 -0.23
C ALA A 87 -7.18 19.00 -0.64
N ALA A 88 -6.49 19.68 -1.56
CA ALA A 88 -6.93 20.98 -2.08
C ALA A 88 -8.20 20.84 -2.93
N ALA A 89 -8.42 19.67 -3.53
CA ALA A 89 -9.65 19.33 -4.26
C ALA A 89 -10.76 18.74 -3.38
N LEU A 90 -10.63 18.75 -2.04
CA LEU A 90 -11.67 18.23 -1.17
C LEU A 90 -12.99 19.00 -1.36
N GLU A 91 -14.09 18.28 -1.20
CA GLU A 91 -15.46 18.78 -1.25
C GLU A 91 -16.16 18.66 0.11
N ALA A 92 -17.10 19.56 0.37
CA ALA A 92 -17.92 19.56 1.58
C ALA A 92 -19.37 20.01 1.26
N PRO A 93 -20.36 19.74 2.14
CA PRO A 93 -21.78 20.04 1.88
C PRO A 93 -22.09 21.53 1.75
N ASP A 94 -21.26 22.39 2.34
CA ASP A 94 -21.44 23.83 2.35
C ASP A 94 -20.09 24.56 2.34
N ARG A 95 -20.09 25.80 1.85
CA ARG A 95 -18.90 26.63 1.68
C ARG A 95 -18.17 26.89 3.00
N VAL A 96 -18.89 27.10 4.10
CA VAL A 96 -18.29 27.37 5.42
C VAL A 96 -17.51 26.15 5.92
N THR A 97 -18.07 24.96 5.75
CA THR A 97 -17.40 23.70 6.11
C THR A 97 -16.19 23.47 5.20
N LEU A 98 -16.33 23.73 3.90
CA LEU A 98 -15.23 23.62 2.93
C LEU A 98 -14.03 24.51 3.32
N GLU A 99 -14.28 25.79 3.57
CA GLU A 99 -13.24 26.77 3.96
C GLU A 99 -12.57 26.34 5.27
N ARG A 100 -13.34 25.88 6.26
CA ARG A 100 -12.79 25.37 7.53
C ARG A 100 -11.90 24.15 7.33
N LEU A 101 -12.37 23.15 6.57
CA LEU A 101 -11.61 21.93 6.31
C LEU A 101 -10.28 22.22 5.61
N ARG A 102 -10.26 23.18 4.69
CA ARG A 102 -9.03 23.60 3.99
C ARG A 102 -8.06 24.38 4.88
N GLY A 103 -8.55 25.10 5.87
CA GLY A 103 -7.74 25.95 6.75
C GLY A 103 -6.83 25.21 7.73
N GLU A 104 -5.97 25.99 8.41
CA GLU A 104 -4.95 25.52 9.36
C GLU A 104 -5.50 24.66 10.51
N LYS A 105 -6.77 24.86 10.90
CA LYS A 105 -7.38 24.08 11.99
C LYS A 105 -7.67 22.62 11.61
N PHE A 106 -7.69 22.29 10.32
CA PHE A 106 -8.00 20.96 9.79
C PHE A 106 -6.88 20.46 8.85
N PHE A 107 -7.13 20.35 7.54
CA PHE A 107 -6.17 19.77 6.59
C PHE A 107 -5.00 20.71 6.26
N TRP A 108 -5.17 22.03 6.42
CA TRP A 108 -4.17 23.04 6.09
C TRP A 108 -3.59 22.85 4.67
N VAL A 109 -4.49 22.83 3.69
CA VAL A 109 -4.17 22.37 2.32
C VAL A 109 -3.12 23.22 1.62
N GLU A 110 -2.94 24.47 2.04
CA GLU A 110 -1.87 25.35 1.56
C GLU A 110 -0.48 24.79 1.87
N LYS A 111 -0.28 24.16 3.05
CA LYS A 111 0.99 23.53 3.43
C LYS A 111 1.02 22.03 3.24
N HIS A 112 -0.15 21.39 3.27
CA HIS A 112 -0.31 19.94 3.15
C HIS A 112 -1.37 19.63 2.09
N PRO A 113 -1.04 19.81 0.80
CA PRO A 113 -2.02 19.66 -0.29
C PRO A 113 -2.42 18.21 -0.54
N THR A 114 -1.74 17.23 0.08
CA THR A 114 -1.95 15.81 -0.16
C THR A 114 -2.28 15.06 1.12
N VAL A 115 -3.20 14.09 1.01
CA VAL A 115 -3.32 12.96 1.95
C VAL A 115 -2.77 11.73 1.25
N ARG A 116 -2.00 10.88 1.93
CA ARG A 116 -1.36 9.71 1.31
C ARG A 116 -1.47 8.49 2.19
N PHE A 117 -1.80 7.35 1.60
CA PHE A 117 -1.81 6.06 2.26
C PHE A 117 -0.80 5.12 1.60
N VAL A 118 0.14 4.58 2.38
CA VAL A 118 1.11 3.59 1.93
C VAL A 118 0.87 2.27 2.64
N GLY A 119 0.25 1.32 1.95
CA GLY A 119 0.00 -0.03 2.43
C GLY A 119 1.19 -0.96 2.15
N ARG A 120 1.51 -1.82 3.13
CA ARG A 120 2.64 -2.75 3.05
C ARG A 120 2.26 -4.22 3.20
N SER A 121 0.99 -4.50 3.51
CA SER A 121 0.47 -5.86 3.54
C SER A 121 -0.99 -5.90 3.16
N LEU A 122 -1.40 -6.96 2.48
CA LEU A 122 -2.79 -7.35 2.27
C LEU A 122 -2.98 -8.74 2.88
N ASP A 123 -3.65 -8.80 4.02
CA ASP A 123 -3.99 -10.05 4.70
C ASP A 123 -5.43 -10.44 4.32
N LEU A 124 -5.58 -11.45 3.47
CA LEU A 124 -6.88 -11.93 2.99
C LEU A 124 -7.48 -12.92 4.00
N SER A 125 -8.62 -12.55 4.58
CA SER A 125 -9.41 -13.42 5.46
C SER A 125 -10.41 -14.30 4.68
N SER A 126 -10.66 -13.97 3.41
CA SER A 126 -11.38 -14.78 2.44
C SER A 126 -10.98 -14.37 1.01
N ALA A 127 -11.52 -15.04 -0.01
CA ALA A 127 -11.27 -14.70 -1.41
C ALA A 127 -11.56 -13.22 -1.75
N THR A 128 -12.47 -12.57 -1.04
CA THR A 128 -12.92 -11.19 -1.33
C THR A 128 -12.84 -10.25 -0.15
N ARG A 129 -12.29 -10.67 1.00
CA ARG A 129 -12.18 -9.83 2.20
C ARG A 129 -10.79 -9.90 2.80
N GLY A 130 -10.33 -8.78 3.33
CA GLY A 130 -9.04 -8.73 3.99
C GLY A 130 -8.79 -7.44 4.75
N ARG A 131 -7.56 -7.29 5.23
CA ARG A 131 -7.07 -6.11 5.92
C ARG A 131 -5.81 -5.62 5.23
N VAL A 132 -5.71 -4.31 5.04
CA VAL A 132 -4.50 -3.65 4.56
C VAL A 132 -3.90 -2.86 5.71
N ALA A 133 -2.70 -3.23 6.16
CA ALA A 133 -1.95 -2.43 7.12
C ALA A 133 -1.04 -1.45 6.38
N GLY A 134 -1.03 -0.20 6.83
CA GLY A 134 -0.26 0.85 6.19
C GLY A 134 -0.13 2.11 7.01
N ASP A 135 0.54 3.09 6.42
CA ASP A 135 0.78 4.39 7.02
C ASP A 135 -0.11 5.43 6.31
N LEU A 136 -1.03 6.04 7.06
CA LEU A 136 -1.84 7.17 6.60
C LEU A 136 -1.14 8.47 7.02
N THR A 137 -0.89 9.34 6.04
CA THR A 137 -0.36 10.68 6.24
C THR A 137 -1.44 11.70 5.89
N ALA A 138 -1.85 12.50 6.87
CA ALA A 138 -2.77 13.61 6.68
C ALA A 138 -2.27 14.83 7.46
N ARG A 139 -2.36 16.02 6.87
CA ARG A 139 -1.85 17.28 7.47
C ARG A 139 -0.38 17.14 7.93
N GLY A 140 0.43 16.47 7.12
CA GLY A 140 1.86 16.23 7.40
C GLY A 140 2.16 15.25 8.55
N ILE A 141 1.15 14.66 9.19
CA ILE A 141 1.33 13.72 10.30
C ILE A 141 1.01 12.31 9.82
N THR A 142 1.93 11.38 10.07
CA THR A 142 1.80 9.97 9.70
C THR A 142 1.40 9.12 10.89
N ARG A 143 0.41 8.24 10.71
CA ARG A 143 -0.01 7.23 11.68
C ARG A 143 -0.25 5.90 10.98
N SER A 144 0.10 4.80 11.64
CA SER A 144 -0.25 3.47 11.15
C SER A 144 -1.76 3.25 11.29
N GLN A 145 -2.37 2.70 10.25
CA GLN A 145 -3.80 2.43 10.14
C GLN A 145 -4.02 1.06 9.51
N VAL A 146 -5.15 0.45 9.85
CA VAL A 146 -5.62 -0.77 9.21
C VAL A 146 -6.92 -0.44 8.47
N LEU A 147 -6.96 -0.79 7.19
CA LEU A 147 -8.11 -0.64 6.32
C LEU A 147 -8.74 -2.01 6.09
N GLU A 148 -10.00 -2.18 6.49
CA GLU A 148 -10.77 -3.37 6.14
C GLU A 148 -11.23 -3.25 4.69
N VAL A 149 -10.88 -4.22 3.86
CA VAL A 149 -11.17 -4.20 2.42
C VAL A 149 -12.14 -5.32 2.06
N THR A 150 -13.09 -5.01 1.19
CA THR A 150 -13.99 -5.97 0.55
C THR A 150 -13.97 -5.73 -0.95
N PHE A 151 -13.58 -6.75 -1.70
CA PHE A 151 -13.51 -6.75 -3.16
C PHE A 151 -14.81 -7.28 -3.77
N ASP A 152 -15.16 -6.83 -4.98
CA ASP A 152 -16.29 -7.36 -5.75
C ASP A 152 -15.99 -8.74 -6.37
N SER A 153 -14.71 -9.06 -6.52
CA SER A 153 -14.17 -10.29 -7.09
C SER A 153 -12.82 -10.59 -6.45
N ASP A 154 -12.37 -11.85 -6.54
CA ASP A 154 -11.07 -12.25 -5.98
C ASP A 154 -9.93 -11.57 -6.76
N PRO A 155 -9.14 -10.67 -6.14
CA PRO A 155 -8.09 -9.94 -6.82
C PRO A 155 -6.85 -10.79 -7.17
N VAL A 156 -6.75 -12.00 -6.61
CA VAL A 156 -5.68 -12.97 -6.84
C VAL A 156 -6.08 -13.95 -7.95
N ALA A 157 -7.32 -14.43 -7.93
CA ALA A 157 -7.81 -15.42 -8.90
C ALA A 157 -8.23 -14.82 -10.25
N ASN A 158 -8.41 -13.49 -10.35
CA ASN A 158 -8.81 -12.80 -11.59
C ASN A 158 -7.69 -11.86 -12.10
N PRO A 159 -6.50 -12.39 -12.45
CA PRO A 159 -5.40 -11.56 -12.93
C PRO A 159 -5.77 -10.85 -14.23
N GLY A 160 -5.35 -9.59 -14.37
CA GLY A 160 -5.57 -8.82 -15.60
C GLY A 160 -7.01 -8.35 -15.81
N GLN A 161 -7.88 -8.42 -14.80
CA GLN A 161 -9.22 -7.84 -14.82
C GLN A 161 -9.32 -6.64 -13.87
N PRO A 162 -10.14 -5.61 -14.19
CA PRO A 162 -10.48 -4.58 -13.21
C PRO A 162 -11.20 -5.17 -12.00
N VAL A 163 -10.87 -4.65 -10.81
CA VAL A 163 -11.49 -5.08 -9.55
C VAL A 163 -11.95 -3.85 -8.80
N SER A 164 -13.18 -3.86 -8.28
CA SER A 164 -13.68 -2.80 -7.42
C SER A 164 -13.64 -3.25 -5.97
N PHE A 165 -13.38 -2.31 -5.05
CA PHE A 165 -13.36 -2.62 -3.64
C PHE A 165 -13.88 -1.47 -2.79
N THR A 166 -14.35 -1.83 -1.60
CA THR A 166 -14.65 -0.89 -0.53
C THR A 166 -13.64 -1.08 0.60
N GLY A 167 -12.93 -0.01 0.95
CA GLY A 167 -12.07 0.08 2.12
C GLY A 167 -12.75 0.85 3.24
N ARG A 168 -12.63 0.40 4.49
CA ARG A 168 -13.16 1.09 5.68
C ARG A 168 -12.15 1.16 6.80
N THR A 169 -12.10 2.31 7.48
CA THR A 169 -11.34 2.48 8.72
C THR A 169 -11.94 3.63 9.53
N THR A 170 -11.55 3.72 10.80
CA THR A 170 -11.94 4.83 11.68
C THR A 170 -10.69 5.40 12.32
N ILE A 171 -10.49 6.71 12.19
CA ILE A 171 -9.33 7.41 12.76
C ILE A 171 -9.74 8.37 13.86
N ASP A 172 -8.80 8.77 14.72
CA ASP A 172 -8.98 9.93 15.59
C ASP A 172 -8.34 11.18 14.96
N ARG A 173 -9.15 12.18 14.59
CA ARG A 173 -8.66 13.39 13.90
C ARG A 173 -7.62 14.17 14.71
N ARG A 174 -7.61 14.02 16.04
CA ARG A 174 -6.69 14.72 16.94
C ARG A 174 -5.26 14.20 16.82
N GLU A 175 -5.09 12.94 16.43
CA GLU A 175 -3.79 12.32 16.18
C GLU A 175 -3.08 12.91 14.96
N TYR A 176 -3.84 13.56 14.08
CA TYR A 176 -3.41 14.32 12.91
C TYR A 176 -3.46 15.84 13.14
N GLY A 177 -3.48 16.29 14.40
CA GLY A 177 -3.44 17.72 14.74
C GLY A 177 -4.75 18.49 14.52
N MET A 178 -5.79 17.86 14.00
CA MET A 178 -7.10 18.49 13.78
C MET A 178 -7.88 18.52 15.09
N LYS A 179 -7.57 19.45 15.99
CA LYS A 179 -8.10 19.50 17.37
C LYS A 179 -9.19 20.56 17.60
N ALA A 180 -9.53 21.36 16.59
CA ALA A 180 -10.48 22.45 16.74
C ALA A 180 -11.91 21.99 17.05
N TYR A 181 -12.68 22.83 17.74
CA TYR A 181 -14.11 22.63 18.02
C TYR A 181 -14.48 21.31 18.75
N PRO A 182 -13.79 20.93 19.83
CA PRO A 182 -13.96 19.61 20.47
C PRO A 182 -15.36 19.38 21.09
N LEU A 183 -16.10 20.45 21.39
CA LEU A 183 -17.46 20.35 21.95
C LEU A 183 -18.53 20.03 20.89
N ILE A 184 -18.25 20.30 19.61
CA ILE A 184 -19.26 20.23 18.54
C ILE A 184 -18.85 19.32 17.37
N VAL A 185 -17.56 19.05 17.19
CA VAL A 185 -17.02 18.12 16.18
C VAL A 185 -16.43 16.91 16.90
N GLY A 186 -16.96 15.72 16.61
CA GLY A 186 -16.51 14.45 17.18
C GLY A 186 -15.02 14.16 16.91
N ASN A 187 -14.43 13.25 17.67
CA ASN A 187 -13.02 12.87 17.52
C ASN A 187 -12.83 11.78 16.46
N LYS A 188 -13.74 10.81 16.42
CA LYS A 188 -13.67 9.69 15.50
C LYS A 188 -14.22 10.09 14.13
N VAL A 189 -13.48 9.73 13.09
CA VAL A 189 -13.83 9.98 11.71
C VAL A 189 -13.89 8.64 10.99
N ASP A 190 -15.07 8.31 10.50
CA ASP A 190 -15.28 7.10 9.71
C ASP A 190 -14.92 7.38 8.26
N ILE A 191 -14.01 6.57 7.72
CA ILE A 191 -13.50 6.70 6.37
C ILE A 191 -14.00 5.51 5.56
N THR A 192 -14.62 5.81 4.43
CA THR A 192 -14.96 4.81 3.42
C THR A 192 -14.31 5.21 2.09
N LEU A 193 -13.48 4.31 1.56
CA LEU A 193 -12.95 4.36 0.20
C LEU A 193 -13.81 3.42 -0.65
N LYS A 194 -14.35 3.92 -1.76
CA LYS A 194 -14.86 3.08 -2.84
C LYS A 194 -13.94 3.30 -4.03
N ALA A 195 -13.34 2.24 -4.53
CA ALA A 195 -12.34 2.36 -5.58
C ALA A 195 -12.47 1.25 -6.61
N ARG A 196 -12.01 1.57 -7.82
CA ARG A 196 -11.80 0.60 -8.89
C ARG A 196 -10.35 0.63 -9.28
N MET A 197 -9.71 -0.52 -9.30
CA MET A 197 -8.36 -0.69 -9.79
C MET A 197 -8.39 -1.39 -11.15
N VAL A 198 -7.58 -0.90 -12.09
CA VAL A 198 -7.47 -1.42 -13.46
C VAL A 198 -6.05 -1.94 -13.69
N PRO A 199 -5.86 -3.05 -14.42
CA PRO A 199 -4.53 -3.56 -14.72
C PRO A 199 -3.68 -2.50 -15.43
N ARG A 200 -2.39 -2.46 -15.09
CA ARG A 200 -1.39 -1.58 -15.72
C ARG A 200 -0.74 -2.24 -16.93
#